data_AF-A0A9D6ZA40-F1
#
_entry.id   AF-A0A9D6ZA40-F1
#
_cell.length_a   1.000
_cell.length_b   1.000
_cell.length_c   1.000
_cell.angle_alpha   90.00
_cell.angle_beta   90.00
_cell.angle_gamma   90.00
#
_symmetry.space_group_name_H-M   'P 1'
#
loop_
_entity.id
_entity.type
_entity.pdbx_description
1 polymer ?
#
loop_
_entity_poly.entity_id
_entity_poly.type
_entity_poly.pdbx_seq_one_letter_code
_entity_poly.pdbx_strand_id
1 'polypeptide(L)'
;MTRRIIDYFRKNVGQEITGEELKYLAKDRKEWARRVRELRTEQGWPIVTKNSGREDLAIGVYVLEEDRQAYEHDRSIPDSIRVAVLERDGFRCVECGWHRGMLSPDDPRKMLELHHKQHHKDRGGNTLNNLDTLCNVHHDEQHRRTRRSV
;
A
#
# COMPACT_ATOMS: atom_id res chain seq x y z
N MET A 1 12.78 10.54 13.18
CA MET A 1 13.08 9.09 13.07
C MET A 1 12.41 8.51 11.83
N THR A 2 11.08 8.61 11.74
CA THR A 2 10.28 8.15 10.60
C THR A 2 10.83 8.58 9.24
N ARG A 3 11.21 9.86 9.08
CA ARG A 3 11.86 10.37 7.86
C ARG A 3 13.12 9.59 7.44
N ARG A 4 14.01 9.27 8.40
CA ARG A 4 15.23 8.50 8.10
C ARG A 4 14.92 7.08 7.64
N ILE A 5 13.93 6.44 8.26
CA ILE A 5 13.50 5.09 7.91
C ILE A 5 12.92 5.07 6.49
N ILE A 6 12.01 6.00 6.17
CA ILE A 6 11.44 6.03 4.82
C ILE A 6 12.49 6.42 3.77
N ASP A 7 13.36 7.40 4.06
CA ASP A 7 14.45 7.75 3.13
C ASP A 7 15.38 6.56 2.85
N TYR A 8 15.58 5.67 3.83
CA TYR A 8 16.35 4.45 3.65
C TYR A 8 15.62 3.42 2.80
N PHE A 9 14.31 3.20 3.02
CA PHE A 9 13.50 2.35 2.15
C PHE A 9 13.49 2.85 0.70
N ARG A 10 13.30 4.15 0.50
CA ARG A 10 13.24 4.77 -0.85
C ARG A 10 14.57 4.68 -1.61
N LYS A 11 15.70 4.57 -0.91
CA LYS A 11 17.01 4.31 -1.52
C LYS A 11 17.24 2.84 -1.88
N ASN A 12 16.40 1.94 -1.36
CA ASN A 12 16.55 0.49 -1.43
C ASN A 12 15.23 -0.15 -1.91
N VAL A 13 14.56 0.48 -2.88
CA VAL A 13 13.30 -0.04 -3.45
C VAL A 13 13.53 -1.43 -4.04
N GLY A 14 12.63 -2.36 -3.71
CA GLY A 14 12.70 -3.76 -4.13
C GLY A 14 13.76 -4.60 -3.42
N GLN A 15 14.61 -4.02 -2.57
CA GLN A 15 15.63 -4.74 -1.81
C GLN A 15 15.07 -5.25 -0.48
N GLU A 16 15.59 -6.39 -0.02
CA GLU A 16 15.32 -6.91 1.31
C GLU A 16 16.10 -6.10 2.36
N ILE A 17 15.37 -5.52 3.31
CA ILE A 17 15.91 -4.78 4.45
C ILE A 17 15.57 -5.54 5.73
N THR A 18 16.58 -5.81 6.53
CA THR A 18 16.42 -6.52 7.81
C THR A 18 15.99 -5.59 8.93
N GLY A 19 15.32 -6.16 9.94
CA GLY A 19 15.03 -5.45 11.19
C GLY A 19 16.28 -4.97 11.92
N GLU A 20 17.41 -5.66 11.75
CA GLU A 20 18.70 -5.25 12.34
C GLU A 20 19.24 -3.97 11.68
N GLU A 21 19.17 -3.85 10.36
CA GLU A 21 19.54 -2.62 9.65
C GLU A 21 18.66 -1.44 10.08
N LEU A 22 17.35 -1.66 10.23
CA LEU A 22 16.42 -0.64 10.69
C LEU A 22 16.67 -0.23 12.14
N LYS A 23 17.00 -1.20 13.00
CA LYS A 23 17.38 -0.95 14.39
C LYS A 23 18.66 -0.13 14.48
N TYR A 24 19.68 -0.48 13.68
CA TYR A 24 20.94 0.25 13.59
C TYR A 24 20.72 1.69 13.09
N LEU A 25 19.95 1.85 12.00
CA LEU A 25 19.57 3.16 11.47
C LEU A 25 18.86 4.03 12.52
N ALA A 26 18.03 3.39 13.35
CA ALA A 26 17.31 4.02 14.44
C ALA A 26 18.14 4.30 15.69
N LYS A 27 19.44 4.00 15.70
CA LYS A 27 20.32 4.15 16.88
C LYS A 27 19.75 3.43 18.10
N ASP A 28 19.35 2.17 17.92
CA ASP A 28 18.78 1.29 18.96
C ASP A 28 17.48 1.77 19.63
N ARG A 29 16.80 2.77 19.05
CA ARG A 29 15.51 3.21 19.57
C ARG A 29 14.42 2.19 19.28
N LYS A 30 13.83 1.61 20.33
CA LYS A 30 12.80 0.55 20.29
C LYS A 30 11.56 0.89 19.42
N GLU A 31 11.30 2.16 19.19
CA GLU A 31 10.17 2.67 18.42
C GLU A 31 10.21 2.35 16.90
N TRP A 32 11.37 1.94 16.35
CA TRP A 32 11.53 1.77 14.89
C TRP A 32 10.48 0.82 14.29
N ALA A 33 10.19 -0.31 14.96
CA ALA A 33 9.23 -1.29 14.47
C ALA A 33 7.81 -0.71 14.38
N ARG A 34 7.43 0.13 15.35
CA ARG A 34 6.16 0.88 15.30
C ARG A 34 6.16 1.87 14.16
N ARG A 35 7.24 2.63 13.95
CA ARG A 35 7.34 3.60 12.84
C ARG A 35 7.25 2.96 11.47
N VAL A 36 7.80 1.77 11.29
CA VAL A 36 7.65 1.00 10.04
C VAL A 36 6.19 0.57 9.83
N ARG A 37 5.50 0.13 10.90
CA ARG A 37 4.07 -0.17 10.82
C ARG A 37 3.25 1.06 10.44
N GLU A 38 3.50 2.22 11.04
CA GLU A 38 2.82 3.48 10.69
C GLU A 38 3.07 3.89 9.24
N LEU A 39 4.32 3.74 8.75
CA LEU A 39 4.63 3.98 7.35
C LEU A 39 3.74 3.14 6.43
N ARG A 40 3.53 1.87 6.78
CA ARG A 40 2.67 0.94 6.03
C ARG A 40 1.19 1.24 6.18
N THR A 41 0.68 1.37 7.40
CA THR A 41 -0.78 1.36 7.68
C THR A 41 -1.41 2.75 7.68
N GLU A 42 -0.68 3.78 8.09
CA GLU A 42 -1.21 5.14 8.24
C GLU A 42 -0.75 6.05 7.10
N GLN A 43 0.52 5.92 6.70
CA GLN A 43 1.09 6.76 5.64
C GLN A 43 0.97 6.14 4.26
N GLY A 44 0.55 4.87 4.16
CA GLY A 44 0.26 4.20 2.89
C GLY A 44 1.50 3.92 2.02
N TRP A 45 2.65 3.65 2.63
CA TRP A 45 3.82 3.14 1.90
C TRP A 45 3.69 1.63 1.66
N PRO A 46 3.99 1.10 0.46
CA PRO A 46 3.87 -0.31 0.11
C PRO A 46 5.05 -1.12 0.67
N ILE A 47 5.19 -1.09 2.00
CA ILE A 47 6.18 -1.86 2.74
C ILE A 47 5.57 -3.23 3.03
N VAL A 48 6.12 -4.27 2.42
CA VAL A 48 5.68 -5.66 2.60
C VAL A 48 6.66 -6.43 3.49
N THR A 49 6.10 -7.43 4.16
CA THR A 49 6.77 -8.36 5.07
C THR A 49 6.13 -9.74 4.90
N LYS A 50 6.73 -10.78 5.48
CA LYS A 50 6.10 -12.11 5.55
C LYS A 50 4.66 -12.05 6.05
N ASN A 51 4.43 -11.31 7.14
CA ASN A 51 3.13 -11.20 7.81
C ASN A 51 2.12 -10.31 7.07
N SER A 52 2.53 -9.63 5.99
CA SER A 52 1.65 -8.84 5.14
C SER A 52 1.40 -9.50 3.78
N GLY A 53 1.64 -10.80 3.65
CA GLY A 53 1.30 -11.59 2.44
C GLY A 53 2.44 -11.80 1.44
N ARG A 54 3.70 -11.67 1.86
CA ARG A 54 4.89 -12.08 1.07
C ARG A 54 5.56 -13.28 1.72
N GLU A 55 4.95 -14.45 1.58
CA GLU A 55 5.37 -15.69 2.25
C GLU A 55 6.82 -16.10 1.94
N ASP A 56 7.32 -15.68 0.77
CA ASP A 56 8.69 -15.83 0.30
C ASP A 56 9.72 -15.07 1.15
N LEU A 57 9.32 -14.01 1.87
CA LEU A 57 10.22 -13.25 2.72
C LEU A 57 10.51 -13.97 4.05
N ALA A 58 11.72 -13.79 4.55
CA ALA A 58 12.10 -14.22 5.89
C ALA A 58 11.42 -13.34 6.98
N ILE A 59 11.29 -13.90 8.18
CA ILE A 59 10.78 -13.14 9.34
C ILE A 59 11.76 -12.01 9.67
N GLY A 60 11.23 -10.81 9.89
CA GLY A 60 12.06 -9.62 10.17
C GLY A 60 12.65 -8.96 8.93
N VAL A 61 12.27 -9.40 7.72
CA VAL A 61 12.60 -8.75 6.45
C VAL A 61 11.45 -7.88 5.98
N TYR A 62 11.81 -6.71 5.44
CA TYR A 62 10.93 -5.67 4.92
C TYR A 62 11.37 -5.32 3.50
N VAL A 63 10.40 -5.12 2.60
CA VAL A 63 10.67 -4.65 1.23
C VAL A 63 9.74 -3.50 0.93
N LEU A 64 10.26 -2.39 0.41
CA LEU A 64 9.43 -1.36 -0.22
C LEU A 64 9.21 -1.78 -1.68
N GLU A 65 8.00 -2.18 -2.05
CA GLU A 65 7.74 -2.71 -3.41
C GLU A 65 7.87 -1.63 -4.49
N GLU A 66 7.52 -0.38 -4.17
CA GLU A 66 7.58 0.75 -5.09
C GLU A 66 7.83 2.06 -4.33
N ASP A 67 8.57 3.02 -4.91
CA ASP A 67 8.70 4.38 -4.35
C ASP A 67 7.43 5.22 -4.62
N ARG A 68 6.33 4.76 -4.04
CA ARG A 68 4.98 5.31 -4.25
C ARG A 68 4.25 5.34 -2.92
N GLN A 69 3.87 6.53 -2.47
CA GLN A 69 3.02 6.70 -1.31
C GLN A 69 1.55 6.80 -1.75
N ALA A 70 0.64 6.06 -1.11
CA ALA A 70 -0.79 6.20 -1.38
C ALA A 70 -1.29 7.63 -1.13
N TYR A 71 -2.33 8.05 -1.83
CA TYR A 71 -2.98 9.36 -1.63
C TYR A 71 -3.59 9.46 -0.23
N GLU A 72 -3.64 10.67 0.34
CA GLU A 72 -4.09 10.89 1.72
C GLU A 72 -5.49 10.33 1.97
N HIS A 73 -6.42 10.55 1.04
CA HIS A 73 -7.80 10.07 1.17
C HIS A 73 -7.97 8.57 0.90
N ASP A 74 -6.95 7.87 0.39
CA ASP A 74 -6.96 6.40 0.24
C ASP A 74 -6.23 5.69 1.39
N ARG A 75 -5.67 6.44 2.34
CA ARG A 75 -5.04 5.90 3.55
C ARG A 75 -6.10 5.55 4.59
N SER A 76 -5.69 4.74 5.58
CA SER A 76 -6.48 4.52 6.81
C SER A 76 -7.86 3.87 6.62
N ILE A 77 -8.03 3.02 5.60
CA ILE A 77 -9.18 2.13 5.48
C ILE A 77 -9.05 1.03 6.56
N PRO A 78 -10.07 0.78 7.43
CA PRO A 78 -10.03 -0.29 8.41
C PRO A 78 -9.87 -1.67 7.76
N ASP A 79 -9.10 -2.57 8.38
CA ASP A 79 -8.81 -3.89 7.81
C ASP A 79 -10.08 -4.71 7.55
N SER A 80 -11.10 -4.62 8.41
CA SER A 80 -12.39 -5.30 8.19
C SER A 80 -13.10 -4.83 6.92
N ILE A 81 -13.09 -3.53 6.65
CA ILE A 81 -13.67 -2.95 5.43
C ILE A 81 -12.81 -3.30 4.22
N ARG A 82 -11.48 -3.22 4.35
CA ARG A 82 -10.55 -3.61 3.28
C ARG A 82 -10.77 -5.05 2.85
N VAL A 83 -10.82 -5.98 3.80
CA VAL A 83 -11.07 -7.41 3.53
C VAL A 83 -12.44 -7.58 2.87
N ALA A 84 -13.49 -6.96 3.41
CA ALA A 84 -14.84 -7.07 2.83
C ALA A 84 -14.91 -6.55 1.38
N VAL A 85 -14.22 -5.45 1.06
CA VAL A 85 -14.15 -4.90 -0.31
C VAL A 85 -13.37 -5.84 -1.24
N LEU A 86 -12.21 -6.34 -0.79
CA LEU A 86 -11.40 -7.28 -1.57
C LEU A 86 -12.14 -8.60 -1.84
N GLU A 87 -12.84 -9.13 -0.85
CA GLU A 87 -13.66 -10.35 -0.99
C GLU A 87 -14.83 -10.12 -1.96
N ARG A 88 -15.55 -8.99 -1.82
CA ARG A 88 -16.63 -8.60 -2.75
C ARG A 88 -16.14 -8.53 -4.19
N ASP A 89 -14.95 -7.96 -4.41
CA ASP A 89 -14.35 -7.78 -5.73
C ASP A 89 -13.57 -9.01 -6.22
N GLY A 90 -13.58 -10.11 -5.47
CA GLY A 90 -12.93 -11.36 -5.84
C GLY A 90 -11.40 -11.26 -5.92
N PHE A 91 -10.80 -10.39 -5.11
CA PHE A 91 -9.37 -10.06 -5.08
C PHE A 91 -8.82 -9.68 -6.47
N ARG A 92 -9.63 -8.91 -7.23
CA ARG A 92 -9.35 -8.50 -8.61
C ARG A 92 -9.67 -7.03 -8.80
N CYS A 93 -9.01 -6.42 -9.78
CA CYS A 93 -9.38 -5.09 -10.26
C CYS A 93 -10.78 -5.16 -10.88
N VAL A 94 -11.70 -4.31 -10.42
CA VAL A 94 -13.08 -4.28 -10.93
C VAL A 94 -13.18 -3.77 -12.37
N GLU A 95 -12.17 -3.05 -12.87
CA GLU A 95 -12.13 -2.51 -14.23
C GLU A 95 -11.56 -3.50 -15.26
N CYS A 96 -10.54 -4.28 -14.89
CA CYS A 96 -9.81 -5.12 -15.85
C CYS A 96 -9.54 -6.57 -15.42
N GLY A 97 -10.04 -6.98 -14.25
CA GLY A 97 -9.89 -8.35 -13.74
C GLY A 97 -8.48 -8.75 -13.28
N TRP A 98 -7.51 -7.82 -13.31
CA TRP A 98 -6.13 -8.11 -12.87
C TRP A 98 -6.09 -8.55 -11.42
N HIS A 99 -5.27 -9.56 -11.12
CA HIS A 99 -4.94 -10.00 -9.76
C HIS A 99 -3.47 -10.36 -9.68
N ARG A 100 -2.95 -10.52 -8.45
CA ARG A 100 -1.52 -10.75 -8.21
C ARG A 100 -0.93 -11.98 -8.92
N GLY A 101 -1.75 -12.99 -9.20
CA GLY A 101 -1.33 -14.18 -9.95
C GLY A 101 -1.02 -13.92 -11.43
N MET A 102 -1.40 -12.76 -11.97
CA MET A 102 -1.07 -12.31 -13.33
C MET A 102 0.20 -11.46 -13.38
N LEU A 103 0.92 -11.32 -12.26
CA LEU A 103 2.13 -10.48 -12.21
C LEU A 103 3.17 -10.99 -13.21
N SER A 104 3.62 -10.09 -14.08
CA SER A 104 4.65 -10.33 -15.09
C SER A 104 5.64 -9.14 -15.12
N PRO A 105 6.91 -9.35 -15.51
CA PRO A 105 7.84 -8.25 -15.75
C PRO A 105 7.30 -7.20 -16.72
N ASP A 106 6.64 -7.63 -17.81
CA ASP A 106 6.15 -6.77 -18.88
C ASP A 106 4.79 -6.10 -18.58
N ASP A 107 4.12 -6.51 -17.50
CA ASP A 107 2.86 -5.90 -17.08
C ASP A 107 3.15 -4.73 -16.12
N PRO A 108 2.70 -3.49 -16.41
CA PRO A 108 2.86 -2.35 -15.51
C PRO A 108 2.03 -2.47 -14.23
N ARG A 109 1.07 -3.40 -14.17
CA ARG A 109 0.26 -3.64 -12.98
C ARG A 109 1.05 -4.47 -11.98
N LYS A 110 1.21 -3.93 -10.76
CA LYS A 110 2.04 -4.52 -9.69
C LYS A 110 1.24 -4.86 -8.43
N MET A 111 0.15 -4.13 -8.16
CA MET A 111 -0.63 -4.30 -6.93
C MET A 111 -2.10 -3.91 -7.11
N LEU A 112 -2.92 -4.35 -6.14
CA LEU A 112 -4.29 -3.89 -5.96
C LEU A 112 -4.33 -2.80 -4.88
N GLU A 113 -5.10 -1.76 -5.14
CA GLU A 113 -5.33 -0.61 -4.27
C GLU A 113 -6.85 -0.40 -4.13
N LEU A 114 -7.30 0.09 -2.98
CA LEU A 114 -8.70 0.49 -2.80
C LEU A 114 -8.87 1.97 -3.10
N HIS A 115 -9.93 2.30 -3.84
CA HIS A 115 -10.23 3.67 -4.26
C HIS A 115 -11.59 4.13 -3.74
N HIS A 116 -11.67 5.36 -3.25
CA HIS A 116 -12.95 5.98 -2.89
C HIS A 116 -13.69 6.50 -4.12
N LYS A 117 -14.91 6.01 -4.39
CA LYS A 117 -15.78 6.49 -5.49
C LYS A 117 -16.12 7.96 -5.32
N GLN A 118 -16.57 8.33 -4.13
CA GLN A 118 -16.87 9.72 -3.77
C GLN A 118 -15.74 10.26 -2.89
N HIS A 119 -15.09 11.33 -3.39
CA HIS A 119 -13.96 11.97 -2.73
C HIS A 119 -14.39 12.80 -1.52
N HIS A 120 -13.51 12.87 -0.52
CA HIS A 120 -13.72 13.48 0.79
C HIS A 120 -13.72 15.03 0.78
N LYS A 121 -14.46 15.68 -0.11
CA LYS A 121 -14.97 17.03 0.23
C LYS A 121 -16.16 16.94 1.21
N ASP A 122 -16.85 15.79 1.24
CA ASP A 122 -18.07 15.56 2.06
C ASP A 122 -18.10 14.25 2.88
N ARG A 123 -16.95 13.71 3.32
CA ARG A 123 -16.90 12.49 4.17
C ARG A 123 -17.51 11.22 3.53
N GLY A 124 -17.19 10.91 2.27
CA GLY A 124 -17.53 9.60 1.69
C GLY A 124 -16.93 8.46 2.54
N GLY A 125 -17.72 7.78 3.37
CA GLY A 125 -17.16 6.92 4.42
C GLY A 125 -16.35 5.73 3.91
N ASN A 126 -15.47 5.22 4.79
CA ASN A 126 -14.84 3.89 4.70
C ASN A 126 -15.91 2.79 4.75
N THR A 127 -16.66 2.65 3.66
CA THR A 127 -17.82 1.78 3.54
C THR A 127 -17.63 0.88 2.34
N LEU A 128 -18.20 -0.32 2.43
CA LEU A 128 -18.14 -1.30 1.36
C LEU A 128 -18.58 -0.68 0.02
N ASN A 129 -19.67 0.08 0.00
CA ASN A 129 -20.24 0.62 -1.24
C ASN A 129 -19.45 1.78 -1.86
N ASN A 130 -18.68 2.52 -1.04
CA ASN A 130 -17.90 3.68 -1.50
C ASN A 130 -16.47 3.31 -1.94
N LEU A 131 -16.07 2.04 -1.80
CA LEU A 131 -14.73 1.58 -2.16
C LEU A 131 -14.79 0.60 -3.32
N ASP A 132 -13.80 0.68 -4.21
CA ASP A 132 -13.53 -0.29 -5.27
C ASP A 132 -12.08 -0.78 -5.24
N THR A 133 -11.89 -2.06 -5.55
CA THR A 133 -10.57 -2.66 -5.77
C THR A 133 -10.09 -2.38 -7.19
N LEU A 134 -8.98 -1.68 -7.34
CA LEU A 134 -8.36 -1.33 -8.63
C LEU A 134 -6.90 -1.81 -8.67
N CYS A 135 -6.37 -2.11 -9.86
CA CYS A 135 -4.92 -2.21 -10.00
C CYS A 135 -4.29 -0.81 -9.94
N ASN A 136 -3.01 -0.72 -9.59
CA ASN A 136 -2.28 0.56 -9.51
C ASN A 136 -2.44 1.44 -10.76
N VAL A 137 -2.51 0.84 -11.96
CA VAL A 137 -2.69 1.57 -13.23
C VAL A 137 -4.09 2.21 -13.35
N HIS A 138 -5.16 1.45 -13.11
CA HIS A 138 -6.52 2.00 -13.15
C HIS A 138 -6.80 2.91 -11.96
N HIS A 139 -6.18 2.64 -10.81
CA HIS A 139 -6.24 3.53 -9.66
C HIS A 139 -5.71 4.91 -10.02
N ASP A 140 -4.52 4.99 -10.63
CA ASP A 140 -3.96 6.26 -11.13
C ASP A 140 -4.81 6.92 -12.19
N GLU A 141 -5.47 6.13 -13.03
CA GLU A 141 -6.41 6.67 -14.02
C GLU A 141 -7.62 7.32 -13.35
N GLN A 142 -8.21 6.69 -12.34
CA GLN A 142 -9.32 7.27 -11.59
C GLN A 142 -8.90 8.59 -10.91
N HIS A 143 -7.74 8.63 -10.25
CA HIS A 143 -7.20 9.88 -9.69
C HIS A 143 -6.98 10.96 -10.74
N ARG A 144 -6.50 10.60 -11.94
CA ARG A 144 -6.34 11.55 -13.05
C ARG A 144 -7.68 12.08 -13.57
N ARG A 145 -8.72 11.25 -13.61
CA ARG A 145 -10.09 11.66 -14.01
C ARG A 145 -10.69 12.62 -12.99
N THR A 146 -10.66 12.28 -11.70
CA THR A 146 -11.25 13.13 -10.65
C THR A 146 -10.56 14.49 -10.56
N ARG A 147 -9.24 14.57 -10.72
CA ARG A 147 -8.51 15.86 -10.72
C ARG A 147 -8.91 16.82 -11.84
N ARG A 148 -9.47 16.32 -12.95
CA ARG A 148 -9.93 17.14 -14.08
C ARG A 148 -11.37 17.65 -13.91
N SER A 149 -12.09 17.12 -12.94
CA SER A 149 -13.50 17.41 -12.67
C SER A 149 -13.70 18.43 -11.54
N VAL A 150 -12.61 18.98 -10.98
CA VAL A 150 -12.58 19.97 -9.89
C VAL A 150 -11.98 21.27 -10.38
#